data_AF-A0A718QWP7-F1
#
_entry.id   AF-A0A718QWP7-F1
#
_cell.length_a   1.000
_cell.length_b   1.000
_cell.length_c   1.000
_cell.angle_alpha   90.00
_cell.angle_beta   90.00
_cell.angle_gamma   90.00
#
_symmetry.space_group_name_H-M   'P 1'
#
loop_
_entity.id
_entity.type
_entity.pdbx_description
1 polymer ?
#
loop_
_entity_poly.entity_id
_entity_poly.type
_entity_poly.pdbx_seq_one_letter_code
_entity_poly.pdbx_strand_id
1 'polypeptide(L)'
;MNKPQSLRHALNKAVPYVRNNPDKLHLFVDNGSLVATGASSMSWEYRYTLNVVIEDFSGDQNLLMAPVLLWLRDNQPDAINNPALREKLFTFDVDILRNDVCDISLNLQLTERVLVSTDGSVSSVEAVAEPDEPEEMWTVKRG
;
A
#
# COMPACT_ATOMS: atom_id res chain seq x y z
N MET A 1 1.11 -8.41 8.09
CA MET A 1 0.83 -7.12 7.44
C MET A 1 2.06 -6.25 7.57
N ASN A 2 2.74 -5.97 6.46
CA ASN A 2 4.00 -5.25 6.38
C ASN A 2 3.83 -3.90 5.67
N LYS A 3 2.85 -3.77 4.78
CA LYS A 3 2.66 -2.59 3.93
C LYS A 3 2.46 -1.27 4.71
N PRO A 4 1.69 -1.21 5.81
CA PRO A 4 1.56 0.03 6.59
C PRO A 4 2.90 0.55 7.13
N GLN A 5 3.75 -0.34 7.67
CA GLN A 5 5.08 0.04 8.16
C GLN A 5 6.04 0.39 7.03
N SER A 6 5.98 -0.33 5.90
CA SER A 6 6.76 -0.01 4.70
C SER A 6 6.44 1.39 4.17
N LEU A 7 5.16 1.76 4.07
CA LEU A 7 4.75 3.11 3.65
C LEU A 7 5.19 4.19 4.66
N ARG A 8 5.02 3.94 5.96
CA ARG A 8 5.54 4.84 7.01
C ARG A 8 7.04 5.09 6.85
N HIS A 9 7.82 4.05 6.55
CA HIS A 9 9.25 4.20 6.29
C HIS A 9 9.53 5.02 5.03
N ALA A 10 8.82 4.75 3.93
CA ALA A 10 8.95 5.51 2.69
C ALA A 10 8.64 7.00 2.88
N LEU A 11 7.57 7.34 3.61
CA LEU A 11 7.20 8.72 3.92
C LEU A 11 8.24 9.41 4.81
N ASN A 12 8.69 8.77 5.89
CA ASN A 12 9.77 9.31 6.74
C ASN A 12 11.06 9.54 5.95
N LYS A 13 11.36 8.69 4.97
CA LYS A 13 12.54 8.84 4.11
C LYS A 13 12.37 9.99 3.11
N ALA A 14 11.20 10.16 2.51
CA ALA A 14 11.01 11.09 1.40
C ALA A 14 10.51 12.49 1.81
N VAL A 15 9.74 12.60 2.89
CA VAL A 15 9.01 13.82 3.27
C VAL A 15 9.62 14.43 4.55
N PRO A 16 10.37 15.54 4.45
CA PRO A 16 11.05 16.14 5.61
C PRO A 16 10.10 16.51 6.76
N TYR A 17 8.91 17.03 6.44
CA TYR A 17 7.92 17.38 7.47
C TYR A 17 7.52 16.16 8.30
N VAL A 18 7.18 15.04 7.65
CA VAL A 18 6.80 13.79 8.33
C VAL A 18 7.95 13.24 9.16
N ARG A 19 9.18 13.27 8.62
CA ARG A 19 10.38 12.80 9.33
C ARG A 19 10.63 13.56 10.62
N ASN A 20 10.44 14.89 10.58
CA ASN A 20 10.71 15.77 11.70
C ASN A 20 9.55 15.80 12.72
N ASN A 21 8.36 15.39 12.30
CA ASN A 21 7.14 15.37 13.13
C ASN A 21 6.49 13.97 13.08
N PRO A 22 7.14 12.92 13.60
CA PRO A 22 6.65 11.54 13.48
C PRO A 22 5.34 11.28 14.23
N ASP A 23 5.05 12.09 15.25
CA ASP A 23 3.81 12.09 16.02
C ASP A 23 2.61 12.64 15.24
N LYS A 24 2.86 13.42 14.17
CA LYS A 24 1.84 13.96 13.27
C LYS A 24 1.41 13.00 12.15
N LEU A 25 2.02 11.81 12.07
CA LEU A 25 1.69 10.79 11.09
C LEU A 25 0.98 9.59 11.73
N HIS A 26 -0.30 9.45 11.40
CA HIS A 26 -1.15 8.37 11.89
C HIS A 26 -1.52 7.42 10.74
N LEU A 27 -1.48 6.11 11.02
CA LEU A 27 -1.85 5.08 10.06
C LEU A 27 -2.89 4.16 10.72
N PHE A 28 -4.01 3.93 10.04
CA PHE A 28 -5.10 3.07 10.48
C PHE A 28 -5.55 2.14 9.36
N VAL A 29 -6.08 0.98 9.71
CA VAL A 29 -6.61 0.00 8.76
C VAL A 29 -8.11 -0.07 8.95
N ASP A 30 -8.87 0.26 7.91
CA ASP A 30 -10.33 0.19 7.88
C ASP A 30 -10.83 -0.72 6.77
N ASN A 31 -12.10 -1.11 6.85
CA ASN A 31 -12.77 -1.97 5.86
C ASN A 31 -12.00 -3.26 5.54
N GLY A 32 -11.34 -3.83 6.56
CA GLY A 32 -10.50 -5.01 6.43
C GLY A 32 -11.30 -6.28 6.15
N SER A 33 -10.79 -7.09 5.23
CA SER A 33 -11.28 -8.45 4.95
C SER A 33 -10.12 -9.40 4.69
N LEU A 34 -10.36 -10.69 4.96
CA LEU A 34 -9.43 -11.77 4.69
C LEU A 34 -10.03 -12.65 3.60
N VAL A 35 -9.28 -12.82 2.51
CA VAL A 35 -9.68 -13.63 1.36
C VAL A 35 -8.76 -14.83 1.24
N ALA A 36 -9.32 -16.02 1.34
CA ALA A 36 -8.61 -17.28 1.15
C ALA A 36 -9.31 -18.11 0.05
N THR A 37 -8.54 -18.86 -0.73
CA THR A 37 -9.04 -19.61 -1.90
C THR A 37 -9.52 -21.02 -1.57
N GLY A 38 -9.44 -21.44 -0.29
CA GLY A 38 -9.77 -22.80 0.14
C GLY A 38 -8.80 -23.87 -0.39
N ALA A 39 -7.65 -23.46 -0.92
CA ALA A 39 -6.57 -24.37 -1.30
C ALA A 39 -6.05 -25.15 -0.09
N SER A 40 -5.32 -26.24 -0.35
CA SER A 40 -4.73 -27.06 0.72
C SER A 40 -3.75 -26.29 1.61
N SER A 41 -3.07 -25.27 1.04
CA SER A 41 -2.30 -24.32 1.82
C SER A 41 -3.23 -23.27 2.44
N MET A 42 -3.06 -23.00 3.74
CA MET A 42 -3.80 -21.95 4.46
C MET A 42 -3.31 -20.54 4.13
N SER A 43 -2.98 -20.24 2.87
CA SER A 43 -2.56 -18.89 2.45
C SER A 43 -3.77 -17.97 2.27
N TRP A 44 -3.58 -16.67 2.48
CA TRP A 44 -4.66 -15.68 2.33
C TRP A 44 -4.14 -14.33 1.83
N GLU A 45 -5.08 -13.45 1.52
CA GLU A 45 -4.84 -12.06 1.15
C GLU A 45 -5.66 -11.15 2.08
N TYR A 46 -5.00 -10.19 2.71
CA TYR A 46 -5.68 -9.06 3.34
C TYR A 46 -6.13 -8.09 2.26
N ARG A 47 -7.36 -7.58 2.37
CA ARG A 47 -7.86 -6.46 1.57
C ARG A 47 -8.43 -5.41 2.49
N TYR A 48 -7.97 -4.18 2.37
CA TYR A 48 -8.30 -3.13 3.32
C TYR A 48 -8.09 -1.73 2.75
N THR A 49 -8.64 -0.73 3.42
CA THR A 49 -8.30 0.67 3.23
C THR A 49 -7.23 1.06 4.26
N LEU A 50 -6.05 1.47 3.81
CA LEU A 50 -5.05 2.10 4.66
C LEU A 50 -5.33 3.60 4.70
N ASN A 51 -5.71 4.09 5.88
CA ASN A 51 -5.91 5.51 6.14
C ASN A 51 -4.62 6.10 6.69
N VAL A 52 -4.09 7.10 5.98
CA VAL A 52 -2.88 7.83 6.36
C VAL A 52 -3.28 9.26 6.65
N VAL A 53 -3.20 9.66 7.92
CA VAL A 53 -3.55 11.02 8.36
C VAL A 53 -2.29 11.76 8.75
N ILE A 54 -2.14 12.97 8.23
CA ILE A 54 -1.04 13.89 8.54
C ILE A 54 -1.64 15.19 9.03
N GLU A 55 -1.35 15.53 10.28
CA GLU A 55 -1.85 16.73 10.93
C GLU A 55 -0.91 17.94 10.73
N ASP A 56 -1.51 19.13 10.69
CA ASP A 56 -0.83 20.44 10.62
C ASP A 56 0.22 20.54 9.49
N PHE A 57 0.04 19.82 8.39
CA PHE A 57 1.01 19.75 7.30
C PHE A 57 1.23 21.12 6.65
N SER A 58 2.47 21.60 6.71
CA SER A 58 2.89 22.91 6.19
C SER A 58 3.88 22.80 5.02
N GLY A 59 3.91 21.66 4.33
CA GLY A 59 4.79 21.40 3.19
C GLY A 59 4.07 21.51 1.84
N ASP A 60 4.81 21.33 0.75
CA ASP A 60 4.20 21.14 -0.57
C ASP A 60 3.48 19.78 -0.63
N GLN A 61 2.17 19.81 -0.87
CA GLN A 61 1.34 18.61 -0.93
C GLN A 61 1.78 17.68 -2.06
N ASN A 62 2.30 18.19 -3.19
CA ASN A 62 2.80 17.35 -4.27
C ASN A 62 4.02 16.53 -3.84
N LEU A 63 4.87 17.12 -2.97
CA LEU A 63 6.02 16.42 -2.40
C LEU A 63 5.63 15.37 -1.36
N LEU A 64 4.40 15.42 -0.83
CA LEU A 64 3.79 14.34 -0.05
C LEU A 64 3.16 13.26 -0.94
N MET A 65 2.41 13.65 -1.96
CA MET A 65 1.68 12.70 -2.83
C MET A 65 2.62 11.85 -3.69
N ALA A 66 3.69 12.44 -4.23
CA ALA A 66 4.58 11.75 -5.16
C ALA A 66 5.28 10.51 -4.54
N PRO A 67 5.82 10.56 -3.30
CA PRO A 67 6.35 9.37 -2.64
C PRO A 67 5.30 8.28 -2.38
N VAL A 68 4.04 8.64 -2.10
CA VAL A 68 2.95 7.66 -1.92
C VAL A 68 2.66 6.97 -3.24
N LEU A 69 2.56 7.72 -4.34
CA LEU A 69 2.35 7.16 -5.67
C LEU A 69 3.51 6.25 -6.10
N LEU A 70 4.75 6.67 -5.83
CA LEU A 70 5.94 5.85 -6.10
C LEU A 70 5.89 4.54 -5.32
N TRP A 71 5.54 4.59 -4.03
CA TRP A 71 5.41 3.40 -3.19
C TRP A 71 4.28 2.48 -3.69
N LEU A 72 3.14 3.05 -4.11
CA LEU A 72 2.04 2.28 -4.67
C LEU A 72 2.42 1.57 -5.98
N ARG A 73 3.28 2.17 -6.81
CA ARG A 73 3.78 1.53 -8.03
C ARG A 73 4.43 0.18 -7.75
N ASP A 74 5.18 0.08 -6.66
CA ASP A 74 5.88 -1.14 -6.29
C ASP A 74 5.00 -2.10 -5.48
N ASN A 75 3.97 -1.59 -4.78
CA ASN A 75 3.18 -2.36 -3.81
C ASN A 75 1.74 -2.65 -4.25
N GLN A 76 1.22 -2.04 -5.31
CA GLN A 76 -0.11 -2.29 -5.89
C GLN A 76 -0.09 -2.14 -7.43
N PRO A 77 0.85 -2.81 -8.13
CA PRO A 77 1.01 -2.64 -9.58
C PRO A 77 -0.22 -3.08 -10.37
N ASP A 78 -0.92 -4.12 -9.91
CA ASP A 78 -2.18 -4.61 -10.47
C ASP A 78 -3.27 -3.54 -10.43
N ALA A 79 -3.43 -2.85 -9.30
CA ALA A 79 -4.42 -1.80 -9.13
C ALA A 79 -4.08 -0.54 -9.96
N ILE A 80 -2.79 -0.16 -10.05
CA ILE A 80 -2.34 0.97 -10.87
C ILE A 80 -2.57 0.72 -12.36
N ASN A 81 -2.32 -0.50 -12.82
CA ASN A 81 -2.42 -0.86 -14.23
C ASN A 81 -3.85 -1.21 -14.66
N ASN A 82 -4.80 -1.31 -13.72
CA ASN A 82 -6.21 -1.55 -14.00
C ASN A 82 -7.03 -0.24 -13.90
N PRO A 83 -7.61 0.29 -14.99
CA PRO A 83 -8.35 1.56 -14.96
C PRO A 83 -9.49 1.61 -13.94
N ALA A 84 -10.19 0.50 -13.71
CA ALA A 84 -11.34 0.45 -12.79
C ALA A 84 -10.91 0.44 -11.31
N LEU A 85 -9.71 -0.08 -11.02
CA LEU A 85 -9.14 -0.08 -9.67
C LEU A 85 -8.37 1.21 -9.39
N ARG A 86 -7.62 1.70 -10.38
CA ARG A 86 -6.75 2.89 -10.28
C ARG A 86 -7.49 4.13 -9.80
N GLU A 87 -8.72 4.35 -10.26
CA GLU A 87 -9.52 5.52 -9.85
C GLU A 87 -9.84 5.53 -8.35
N LYS A 88 -9.92 4.35 -7.72
CA LYS A 88 -10.25 4.18 -6.30
C LYS A 88 -9.04 3.88 -5.42
N LEU A 89 -7.88 3.61 -6.03
CA LEU A 89 -6.68 3.14 -5.34
C LEU A 89 -6.14 4.16 -4.35
N PHE A 90 -6.13 5.44 -4.73
CA PHE A 90 -5.54 6.51 -3.96
C PHE A 90 -6.46 7.73 -4.02
N THR A 91 -7.25 7.90 -2.96
CA THR A 91 -8.08 9.11 -2.77
C THR A 91 -7.57 9.90 -1.56
N PHE A 92 -7.97 11.16 -1.47
CA PHE A 92 -7.53 12.03 -0.40
C PHE A 92 -8.59 13.07 -0.06
N ASP A 93 -8.54 13.54 1.17
CA ASP A 93 -9.30 14.66 1.70
C ASP A 93 -8.32 15.64 2.34
N VAL A 94 -8.57 16.94 2.16
CA VAL A 94 -7.73 18.00 2.75
C VAL A 94 -8.63 18.97 3.49
N ASP A 95 -8.33 19.19 4.76
CA ASP A 95 -8.91 20.28 5.55
C ASP A 95 -7.91 21.43 5.64
N ILE A 96 -8.24 22.57 5.03
CA ILE A 96 -7.36 23.74 4.98
C ILE A 96 -7.59 24.55 6.24
N LEU A 97 -6.61 24.53 7.14
CA LEU A 97 -6.75 25.15 8.46
C LEU A 97 -6.49 26.66 8.43
N ARG A 98 -5.27 27.08 8.06
CA ARG A 98 -4.87 28.49 7.95
C ARG A 98 -3.58 28.63 7.14
N ASN A 99 -3.44 29.74 6.43
CA ASN A 99 -2.28 30.00 5.56
C ASN A 99 -2.05 28.81 4.61
N ASP A 100 -0.88 28.18 4.71
CA ASP A 100 -0.40 27.01 3.98
C ASP A 100 -0.43 25.71 4.81
N VAL A 101 -1.13 25.71 5.96
CA VAL A 101 -1.26 24.57 6.87
C VAL A 101 -2.58 23.84 6.64
N CYS A 102 -2.52 22.51 6.52
CA CYS A 102 -3.69 21.66 6.31
C CYS A 102 -3.56 20.30 7.01
N ASP A 103 -4.71 19.72 7.35
CA ASP A 103 -4.78 18.29 7.70
C ASP A 103 -5.05 17.50 6.41
N ILE A 104 -4.30 16.42 6.21
CA ILE A 104 -4.39 15.59 5.02
C ILE A 104 -4.74 14.17 5.41
N SER A 105 -5.82 13.64 4.86
CA SER A 105 -6.18 12.23 4.95
C SER A 105 -6.01 11.57 3.58
N LEU A 106 -5.28 10.47 3.53
CA LEU A 106 -5.13 9.63 2.34
C LEU A 106 -5.82 8.29 2.60
N ASN A 107 -6.62 7.84 1.64
CA ASN A 107 -7.27 6.54 1.70
C ASN A 107 -6.71 5.66 0.57
N LEU A 108 -5.99 4.59 0.94
CA LEU A 108 -5.32 3.70 -0.01
C LEU A 108 -5.98 2.33 -0.02
N GLN A 109 -6.47 1.85 -1.16
CA GLN A 109 -7.03 0.49 -1.28
C GLN A 109 -5.91 -0.51 -1.51
N LEU A 110 -5.61 -1.34 -0.50
CA LEU A 110 -4.46 -2.23 -0.51
C LEU A 110 -4.88 -3.69 -0.41
N THR A 111 -4.21 -4.53 -1.20
CA THR A 111 -4.11 -5.97 -0.97
C THR A 111 -2.78 -6.31 -0.28
N GLU A 112 -2.70 -7.42 0.47
CA GLU A 112 -1.43 -7.95 0.97
C GLU A 112 -1.50 -9.46 1.15
N ARG A 113 -0.59 -10.19 0.50
CA ARG A 113 -0.60 -11.65 0.50
C ARG A 113 0.21 -12.21 1.66
N VAL A 114 -0.33 -13.24 2.30
CA VAL A 114 0.34 -14.04 3.31
C VAL A 114 0.39 -15.49 2.84
N LEU A 115 1.59 -16.03 2.75
CA LEU A 115 1.81 -17.42 2.38
C LEU A 115 1.99 -18.26 3.65
N VAL A 116 1.32 -19.41 3.64
CA VAL A 116 1.54 -20.46 4.64
C VAL A 116 2.20 -21.64 3.94
N SER A 117 3.40 -21.99 4.38
CA SER A 117 4.09 -23.20 3.94
C SER A 117 4.18 -24.18 5.10
N THR A 118 4.20 -25.48 4.79
CA THR A 118 4.37 -26.54 5.79
C THR A 118 5.47 -27.47 5.33
N ASP A 119 6.52 -27.60 6.14
CA ASP A 119 7.60 -28.57 5.95
C ASP A 119 7.60 -29.53 7.15
N GLY A 120 7.05 -30.73 6.93
CA GLY A 120 6.85 -31.74 7.97
C GLY A 120 5.96 -31.25 9.12
N SER A 121 6.58 -30.90 10.25
CA SER A 121 5.90 -30.44 11.46
C SER A 121 5.94 -28.92 11.68
N VAL A 122 6.67 -28.19 10.83
CA VAL A 122 6.85 -26.74 10.98
C VAL A 122 6.03 -26.02 9.91
N SER A 123 5.16 -25.12 10.35
CA SER A 123 4.47 -24.18 9.45
C SER A 123 5.13 -22.80 9.53
N SER A 124 5.43 -22.20 8.39
CA SER A 124 5.83 -20.79 8.30
C SER A 124 4.66 -19.95 7.81
N VAL A 125 4.58 -18.71 8.31
CA VAL A 125 3.56 -17.74 7.93
C VAL A 125 4.27 -16.43 7.61
N GLU A 126 4.24 -16.02 6.35
CA GLU A 126 5.02 -14.87 5.89
C GLU A 126 4.19 -13.95 4.99
N ALA A 127 4.25 -12.65 5.25
CA ALA A 127 3.74 -11.64 4.34
C ALA A 127 4.76 -11.40 3.22
N VAL A 128 4.34 -11.61 1.99
CA VAL A 128 5.21 -11.57 0.81
C VAL A 128 4.97 -10.33 -0.05
N ALA A 129 5.98 -9.94 -0.81
CA ALA A 129 5.89 -8.83 -1.77
C ALA A 129 4.92 -9.15 -2.93
N GLU A 130 4.70 -8.18 -3.80
CA GLU A 130 3.97 -8.39 -5.06
C GLU A 130 4.63 -9.46 -5.91
N PRO A 131 3.86 -10.27 -6.66
CA PRO A 131 4.44 -11.23 -7.56
C PRO A 131 5.13 -10.50 -8.70
N ASP A 132 6.21 -11.07 -9.22
CA ASP A 132 6.80 -10.58 -10.46
C ASP A 132 5.76 -10.65 -11.59
N GLU A 133 5.82 -9.69 -12.53
CA GLU A 133 4.99 -9.76 -13.73
C GLU A 133 5.28 -11.09 -14.45
N PRO A 134 4.26 -11.86 -14.85
CA PRO A 134 4.48 -13.10 -15.58
C PRO A 134 5.26 -12.78 -16.86
N GLU A 135 6.42 -13.39 -17.06
CA GLU A 135 7.08 -13.34 -18.36
C GLU A 135 6.09 -13.85 -19.42
N GLU A 136 5.80 -13.06 -20.45
CA GLU A 136 4.94 -13.47 -21.56
C GLU A 136 5.60 -14.64 -22.32
N MET A 137 5.41 -15.87 -21.82
CA MET A 137 5.79 -17.10 -22.51
C MET A 137 4.79 -17.40 -23.64
N TRP A 138 4.75 -16.55 -24.65
CA TRP A 138 4.15 -16.87 -25.94
C TRP A 138 5.13 -16.60 -27.08
N THR A 139 6.27 -17.29 -27.09
CA THR A 139 6.99 -17.49 -28.35
C THR A 139 6.20 -18.47 -29.21
N VAL A 140 5.31 -17.95 -30.05
CA VAL A 140 4.79 -18.71 -31.20
C VAL A 140 5.96 -18.85 -32.17
N LYS A 141 6.55 -20.05 -32.28
CA LYS A 141 7.44 -20.37 -33.40
C LYS A 141 6.60 -20.28 -34.67
N ARG A 142 6.76 -19.20 -35.44
CA ARG A 142 6.27 -19.19 -36.83
C ARG A 142 7.10 -20.20 -37.60
N GLY A 143 6.43 -21.25 -38.09
CA GLY A 143 6.93 -22.12 -39.15
C GLY A 143 6.89 -21.42 -40.50
#